data_AF-A0A967GVF9-F1
#
_entry.id   AF-A0A967GVF9-F1
#
_cell.length_a   1.000
_cell.length_b   1.000
_cell.length_c   1.000
_cell.angle_alpha   90.00
_cell.angle_beta   90.00
_cell.angle_gamma   90.00
#
_symmetry.space_group_name_H-M   'P 1'
#
loop_
_entity.id
_entity.type
_entity.pdbx_description
1 polymer ?
#
loop_
_entity_poly.entity_id
_entity_poly.type
_entity_poly.pdbx_seq_one_letter_code
_entity_poly.pdbx_strand_id
1 'polypeptide(L)'
;MDTAKIELDRGFIVVDPETGQTAEPGVFAVGDIVAGTPQLAHAGFAEGISVISFIGTGEAHPVNYRTVPLVVYTHPELASVGLTEAEALDLGYEVDTTAKTMAGVGRAIIRGEAQGIVKLVVEKDGPILGASVVGPDAGELIHELMLAVGWEALPAEAAAFVHAHPTLSEAVGEALMAASGRPLH
;
A
#
# COMPACT_ATOMS: atom_id res chain seq x y z
N MET A 1 -5.27 32.08 19.06
CA MET A 1 -5.88 30.84 18.52
C MET A 1 -7.31 31.11 18.05
N ASP A 2 -8.07 32.01 18.70
CA ASP A 2 -9.47 32.33 18.36
C ASP A 2 -9.72 33.13 17.05
N THR A 3 -8.74 33.24 16.14
CA THR A 3 -8.85 34.08 14.94
C THR A 3 -8.68 33.34 13.61
N ALA A 4 -8.17 32.11 13.61
CA ALA A 4 -8.02 31.31 12.39
C ALA A 4 -9.25 30.40 12.21
N LYS A 5 -9.82 30.38 11.00
CA LYS A 5 -10.98 29.52 10.67
C LYS A 5 -10.52 28.08 10.45
N ILE A 6 -10.36 27.32 11.54
CA ILE A 6 -10.02 25.89 11.49
C ILE A 6 -11.28 25.07 11.76
N GLU A 7 -11.64 24.22 10.80
CA GLU A 7 -12.73 23.26 10.92
C GLU A 7 -12.18 21.92 11.43
N LEU A 8 -12.95 21.26 12.30
CA LEU A 8 -12.56 20.00 12.92
C LEU A 8 -13.60 18.91 12.67
N ASP A 9 -13.14 17.69 12.35
CA ASP A 9 -13.92 16.45 12.44
C ASP A 9 -13.33 15.58 13.55
N ARG A 10 -14.11 15.30 14.60
CA ARG A 10 -13.70 14.45 15.74
C ARG A 10 -12.34 14.81 16.36
N GLY A 11 -11.95 16.09 16.30
CA GLY A 11 -10.68 16.60 16.85
C GLY A 11 -9.52 16.67 15.84
N PHE A 12 -9.73 16.24 14.60
CA PHE A 12 -8.77 16.36 13.50
C PHE A 12 -9.11 17.54 12.60
N ILE A 13 -8.10 18.16 12.01
CA ILE A 13 -8.25 19.29 11.09
C ILE A 13 -8.77 18.79 9.74
N VAL A 14 -9.84 19.42 9.26
CA VAL A 14 -10.34 19.21 7.91
C VAL A 14 -9.50 20.03 6.93
N VAL A 15 -9.05 19.39 5.85
CA VAL A 15 -8.31 20.01 4.76
C VAL A 15 -8.95 19.69 3.43
N ASP A 16 -8.70 20.56 2.44
CA ASP A 16 -8.92 20.23 1.05
C ASP A 16 -8.00 19.07 0.64
N PRO A 17 -8.54 17.96 0.09
CA PRO A 17 -7.76 16.75 -0.17
C PRO A 17 -6.77 16.89 -1.34
N GLU A 18 -6.95 17.87 -2.22
CA GLU A 18 -6.07 18.11 -3.37
C GLU A 18 -4.84 18.92 -2.95
N THR A 19 -5.02 19.87 -2.03
CA THR A 19 -4.02 20.91 -1.70
C THR A 19 -3.50 20.85 -0.27
N GLY A 20 -4.18 20.13 0.63
CA GLY A 20 -3.89 20.11 2.08
C GLY A 20 -4.23 21.43 2.80
N GLN A 21 -4.95 22.34 2.14
CA GLN A 21 -5.27 23.65 2.72
C GLN A 21 -6.48 23.55 3.65
N THR A 22 -6.41 24.23 4.79
CA THR A 22 -7.53 24.37 5.72
C THR A 22 -8.57 25.38 5.20
N ALA A 23 -9.68 25.55 5.91
CA ALA A 23 -10.66 26.59 5.63
C ALA A 23 -10.11 28.03 5.81
N GLU A 24 -8.97 28.21 6.49
CA GLU A 24 -8.26 29.48 6.57
C GLU A 24 -7.25 29.62 5.40
N PRO A 25 -7.41 30.62 4.52
CA PRO A 25 -6.50 30.80 3.40
C PRO A 25 -5.03 30.92 3.78
N GLY A 26 -4.18 30.11 3.13
CA GLY A 26 -2.74 30.09 3.39
C GLY A 26 -2.31 29.31 4.63
N VAL A 27 -3.24 28.66 5.33
CA VAL A 27 -2.95 27.73 6.43
C VAL A 27 -3.20 26.30 5.95
N PHE A 28 -2.23 25.43 6.15
CA PHE A 28 -2.22 24.04 5.71
C PHE A 28 -2.03 23.11 6.92
N ALA A 29 -2.48 21.86 6.80
CA ALA A 29 -2.24 20.82 7.80
C ALA A 29 -1.85 19.51 7.11
N VAL A 30 -0.94 18.75 7.74
CA VAL A 30 -0.42 17.46 7.25
C VAL A 30 -0.13 16.55 8.45
N GLY A 31 -0.04 15.25 8.18
CA GLY A 31 0.24 14.19 9.14
C GLY A 31 -0.93 13.92 10.08
N ASP A 32 -0.60 13.37 11.26
CA ASP A 32 -1.57 12.80 12.21
C ASP A 32 -2.69 13.74 12.68
N ILE A 33 -2.55 15.05 12.46
CA ILE A 33 -3.56 16.04 12.82
C ILE A 33 -4.71 16.12 11.78
N VAL A 34 -4.53 15.60 10.58
CA VAL A 34 -5.49 15.71 9.47
C VAL A 34 -6.58 14.63 9.56
N ALA A 35 -7.81 15.02 9.26
CA ALA A 35 -8.95 14.13 9.27
C ALA A 35 -8.91 13.15 8.08
N GLY A 36 -9.08 11.87 8.35
CA GLY A 36 -9.30 10.85 7.32
C GLY A 36 -8.06 10.36 6.57
N THR A 37 -6.85 10.78 6.97
CA THR A 37 -5.59 10.28 6.40
C THR A 37 -4.95 9.22 7.31
N PRO A 38 -4.11 8.31 6.77
CA PRO A 38 -3.37 7.36 7.58
C PRO A 38 -2.37 8.06 8.51
N GLN A 39 -2.38 7.68 9.79
CA GLN A 39 -1.45 8.20 10.81
C GLN A 39 -0.12 7.43 10.76
N LEU A 40 0.60 7.63 9.65
CA LEU A 40 1.87 6.97 9.35
C LEU A 40 2.93 8.01 9.01
N ALA A 41 4.17 7.81 9.48
CA ALA A 41 5.25 8.77 9.28
C ALA A 41 5.50 9.08 7.79
N HIS A 42 5.57 8.05 6.95
CA HIS A 42 5.76 8.21 5.50
C HIS A 42 4.55 8.81 4.78
N ALA A 43 3.33 8.63 5.30
CA ALA A 43 2.15 9.35 4.81
C ALA A 43 2.28 10.85 5.10
N GLY A 44 2.60 11.22 6.35
CA GLY A 44 2.82 12.61 6.72
C GLY A 44 3.98 13.28 5.97
N PHE A 45 5.05 12.54 5.66
CA PHE A 45 6.13 13.05 4.80
C PHE A 45 5.64 13.32 3.37
N ALA A 46 4.87 12.39 2.78
CA ALA A 46 4.32 12.56 1.44
C ALA A 46 3.33 13.74 1.38
N GLU A 47 2.47 13.89 2.39
CA GLU A 47 1.56 15.03 2.52
C GLU A 47 2.32 16.36 2.64
N GLY A 48 3.39 16.40 3.44
CA GLY A 48 4.26 17.56 3.55
C GLY A 48 4.91 17.96 2.21
N ILE A 49 5.36 16.97 1.43
CA ILE A 49 5.91 17.20 0.07
C ILE A 49 4.82 17.69 -0.88
N SER A 50 3.61 17.12 -0.82
CA SER A 50 2.46 17.54 -1.63
C SER A 50 2.11 19.01 -1.37
N VAL A 51 1.96 19.39 -0.09
CA VAL A 51 1.62 20.75 0.34
C VAL A 51 2.71 21.75 -0.06
N ILE A 52 4.00 21.45 0.21
CA ILE A 52 5.06 22.41 -0.10
C ILE A 52 5.26 22.58 -1.61
N SER A 53 5.05 21.50 -2.39
CA SER A 53 5.04 21.57 -3.85
C SER A 53 3.94 22.51 -4.33
N PHE A 54 2.71 22.33 -3.84
CA PHE A 54 1.58 23.21 -4.17
C PHE A 54 1.84 24.67 -3.80
N ILE A 55 2.39 24.94 -2.61
CA ILE A 55 2.77 26.31 -2.21
C ILE A 55 3.81 26.91 -3.17
N GLY A 56 4.77 26.10 -3.63
CA GLY A 56 5.86 26.54 -4.49
C GLY A 56 5.47 26.73 -5.97
N THR A 57 4.55 25.90 -6.49
CA THR A 57 4.24 25.83 -7.93
C THR A 57 2.82 26.28 -8.27
N GLY A 58 1.89 26.23 -7.32
CA GLY A 58 0.45 26.35 -7.56
C GLY A 58 -0.19 25.11 -8.19
N GLU A 59 0.57 24.04 -8.43
CA GLU A 59 0.10 22.78 -9.01
C GLU A 59 -0.13 21.75 -7.91
N ALA A 60 -1.35 21.20 -7.86
CA ALA A 60 -1.74 20.18 -6.89
C ALA A 60 -1.22 18.80 -7.31
N HIS A 61 -0.60 18.10 -6.36
CA HIS A 61 -0.14 16.72 -6.51
C HIS A 61 -0.54 15.94 -5.26
N PRO A 62 -1.83 15.56 -5.13
CA PRO A 62 -2.32 14.89 -3.93
C PRO A 62 -1.64 13.54 -3.71
N VAL A 63 -1.54 13.14 -2.45
CA VAL A 63 -1.01 11.84 -2.07
C VAL A 63 -2.00 10.75 -2.51
N ASN A 64 -1.51 9.76 -3.26
CA ASN A 64 -2.28 8.55 -3.52
C ASN A 64 -2.22 7.63 -2.30
N TYR A 65 -3.20 7.74 -1.40
CA TYR A 65 -3.24 6.92 -0.19
C TYR A 65 -3.39 5.42 -0.45
N ARG A 66 -3.87 5.00 -1.63
CA ARG A 66 -3.94 3.56 -1.98
C ARG A 66 -2.55 2.93 -2.06
N THR A 67 -1.51 3.71 -2.34
CA THR A 67 -0.13 3.23 -2.46
C THR A 67 0.70 3.45 -1.20
N VAL A 68 0.08 3.85 -0.08
CA VAL A 68 0.78 4.01 1.20
C VAL A 68 0.83 2.64 1.89
N PRO A 69 1.99 1.99 2.02
CA PRO A 69 2.07 0.72 2.71
C PRO A 69 1.88 0.88 4.22
N LEU A 70 1.28 -0.11 4.86
CA LEU A 70 1.21 -0.25 6.30
C LEU A 70 2.08 -1.42 6.73
N VAL A 71 2.82 -1.26 7.82
CA VAL A 71 3.68 -2.32 8.37
C VAL A 71 3.49 -2.42 9.88
N VAL A 72 3.39 -3.65 10.38
CA VAL A 72 3.39 -4.00 11.80
C VAL A 72 4.61 -4.90 12.06
N TYR A 73 5.56 -4.36 12.81
CA TYR A 73 6.87 -4.96 13.07
C TYR A 73 6.84 -6.01 14.20
N THR A 74 5.87 -6.91 14.16
CA THR A 74 5.82 -8.11 15.03
C THR A 74 6.71 -9.22 14.48
N HIS A 75 6.74 -10.38 15.15
CA HIS A 75 7.36 -11.58 14.62
C HIS A 75 6.33 -12.72 14.49
N PRO A 76 5.97 -13.14 13.25
CA PRO A 76 6.39 -12.55 11.96
C PRO A 76 5.83 -11.14 11.74
N GLU A 77 6.42 -10.42 10.79
CA GLU A 77 5.93 -9.10 10.38
C GLU A 77 4.63 -9.25 9.58
N LEU A 78 3.83 -8.18 9.57
CA LEU A 78 2.67 -8.01 8.69
C LEU A 78 2.86 -6.73 7.91
N ALA A 79 2.59 -6.76 6.61
CA ALA A 79 2.54 -5.59 5.76
C ALA A 79 1.38 -5.65 4.77
N SER A 80 0.84 -4.51 4.39
CA SER A 80 -0.24 -4.41 3.40
C SER A 80 -0.16 -3.12 2.60
N VAL A 81 -0.76 -3.13 1.41
CA VAL A 81 -0.91 -1.96 0.53
C VAL A 81 -2.15 -2.14 -0.34
N GLY A 82 -2.79 -1.05 -0.75
CA GLY A 82 -4.00 -1.09 -1.57
C GLY A 82 -5.23 -1.58 -0.83
N LEU A 83 -6.17 -2.16 -1.58
CA LEU A 83 -7.47 -2.61 -1.07
C LEU A 83 -7.40 -4.03 -0.50
N THR A 84 -8.08 -4.24 0.62
CA THR A 84 -8.49 -5.58 1.04
C THR A 84 -9.58 -6.12 0.11
N GLU A 85 -9.79 -7.43 0.14
CA GLU A 85 -10.88 -8.09 -0.60
C GLU A 85 -12.26 -7.53 -0.20
N ALA A 86 -12.49 -7.32 1.10
CA ALA A 86 -13.74 -6.76 1.60
C ALA A 86 -13.96 -5.33 1.10
N GLU A 87 -12.95 -4.46 1.20
CA GLU A 87 -13.03 -3.09 0.70
C GLU A 87 -13.25 -3.04 -0.83
N ALA A 88 -12.58 -3.93 -1.58
CA ALA A 88 -12.78 -4.00 -3.03
C ALA A 88 -14.22 -4.42 -3.39
N LEU A 89 -14.77 -5.42 -2.69
CA LEU A 89 -16.16 -5.84 -2.88
C LEU A 89 -17.15 -4.74 -2.48
N ASP A 90 -16.90 -4.03 -1.37
CA ASP A 90 -17.73 -2.92 -0.90
C ASP A 90 -17.72 -1.73 -1.90
N LEU A 91 -16.62 -1.54 -2.61
CA LEU A 91 -16.48 -0.57 -3.71
C LEU A 91 -17.08 -1.06 -5.04
N GLY A 92 -17.58 -2.30 -5.09
CA GLY A 92 -18.27 -2.87 -6.26
C GLY A 92 -17.35 -3.52 -7.30
N TYR A 93 -16.09 -3.79 -6.97
CA TYR A 93 -15.20 -4.54 -7.85
C TYR A 93 -15.60 -6.03 -7.89
N GLU A 94 -15.55 -6.64 -9.07
CA GLU A 94 -15.42 -8.10 -9.19
C GLU A 94 -13.95 -8.44 -8.96
N VAL A 95 -13.64 -9.30 -7.97
CA VAL A 95 -12.27 -9.60 -7.59
C VAL A 95 -11.97 -11.09 -7.56
N ASP A 96 -10.74 -11.42 -7.94
CA ASP A 96 -10.09 -12.69 -7.67
C ASP A 96 -9.03 -12.49 -6.59
N THR A 97 -8.85 -13.48 -5.72
CA THR A 97 -7.78 -13.46 -4.72
C THR A 97 -6.87 -14.67 -4.86
N THR A 98 -5.59 -14.44 -4.58
CA THR A 98 -4.57 -15.50 -4.58
C THR A 98 -3.79 -15.40 -3.27
N ALA A 99 -3.55 -16.54 -2.61
CA ALA A 99 -2.75 -16.61 -1.40
C ALA A 99 -1.70 -17.72 -1.53
N LYS A 100 -0.42 -17.37 -1.38
CA LYS A 100 0.70 -18.30 -1.47
C LYS A 100 1.48 -18.33 -0.16
N THR A 101 1.72 -19.54 0.32
CA THR A 101 2.44 -19.82 1.56
C THR A 101 3.95 -19.74 1.35
N MET A 102 4.67 -19.21 2.33
CA MET A 102 6.13 -19.19 2.35
C MET A 102 6.77 -20.55 2.69
N ALA A 103 5.96 -21.60 2.94
CA ALA A 103 6.44 -22.92 3.33
C ALA A 103 7.35 -23.59 2.28
N GLY A 104 7.17 -23.26 0.99
CA GLY A 104 7.99 -23.74 -0.12
C GLY A 104 9.20 -22.85 -0.46
N VAL A 105 9.31 -21.67 0.17
CA VAL A 105 10.31 -20.67 -0.21
C VAL A 105 11.67 -21.06 0.40
N GLY A 106 12.62 -21.43 -0.46
CA GLY A 106 13.92 -21.97 -0.04
C GLY A 106 14.66 -21.07 0.94
N ARG A 107 14.65 -19.75 0.73
CA ARG A 107 15.28 -18.79 1.65
C ARG A 107 14.61 -18.78 3.03
N ALA A 108 13.28 -18.88 3.10
CA ALA A 108 12.54 -18.91 4.35
C ALA A 108 12.82 -20.20 5.14
N ILE A 109 12.92 -21.34 4.44
CA ILE A 109 13.32 -22.63 5.04
C ILE A 109 14.74 -22.54 5.62
N ILE A 110 15.70 -21.99 4.88
CA ILE A 110 17.09 -21.81 5.34
C ILE A 110 17.14 -20.97 6.62
N ARG A 111 16.26 -19.96 6.75
CA ARG A 111 16.16 -19.10 7.92
C ARG A 111 15.39 -19.72 9.09
N GLY A 112 14.70 -20.83 8.89
CA GLY A 112 13.77 -21.39 9.88
C GLY A 112 12.49 -20.55 10.06
N GLU A 113 12.17 -19.70 9.09
CA GLU A 113 11.08 -18.70 9.12
C GLU A 113 10.06 -18.97 8.00
N ALA A 114 9.79 -20.24 7.70
CA ALA A 114 8.92 -20.66 6.60
C ALA A 114 7.40 -20.47 6.87
N GLN A 115 7.06 -19.77 7.95
CA GLN A 115 5.68 -19.38 8.27
C GLN A 115 5.38 -18.04 7.60
N GLY A 116 4.30 -17.98 6.81
CA GLY A 116 3.93 -16.74 6.15
C GLY A 116 3.05 -16.97 4.92
N ILE A 117 2.43 -15.89 4.46
CA ILE A 117 1.54 -15.86 3.31
C ILE A 117 1.74 -14.54 2.57
N VAL A 118 1.79 -14.59 1.24
CA VAL A 118 1.58 -13.45 0.35
C VAL A 118 0.18 -13.58 -0.25
N LYS A 119 -0.69 -12.59 -0.01
CA LYS A 119 -2.04 -12.50 -0.59
C LYS A 119 -2.12 -11.34 -1.56
N LEU A 120 -2.72 -11.57 -2.73
CA LEU A 120 -3.08 -10.56 -3.72
C LEU A 120 -4.60 -10.45 -3.83
N VAL A 121 -5.07 -9.22 -4.04
CA VAL A 121 -6.44 -8.88 -4.42
C VAL A 121 -6.36 -8.27 -5.82
N VAL A 122 -7.02 -8.89 -6.79
CA VAL A 122 -6.93 -8.54 -8.20
C VAL A 122 -8.33 -8.28 -8.72
N GLU A 123 -8.52 -7.19 -9.47
CA GLU A 123 -9.75 -6.99 -10.22
C GLU A 123 -9.84 -8.07 -11.31
N LYS A 124 -11.02 -8.66 -11.47
CA LYS A 124 -11.24 -9.67 -12.50
C LYS A 124 -10.97 -9.09 -13.89
N ASP A 125 -10.12 -9.77 -14.66
CA ASP A 125 -9.62 -9.29 -15.95
C ASP A 125 -8.89 -7.93 -15.90
N GLY A 126 -8.40 -7.54 -14.71
CA GLY A 126 -7.87 -6.20 -14.43
C GLY A 126 -6.60 -6.19 -13.57
N PRO A 127 -6.27 -5.02 -12.98
CA PRO A 127 -5.04 -4.80 -12.25
C PRO A 127 -5.05 -5.38 -10.84
N ILE A 128 -3.86 -5.43 -10.23
CA ILE A 128 -3.71 -5.71 -8.80
C ILE A 128 -4.23 -4.52 -7.99
N LEU A 129 -5.27 -4.75 -7.18
CA LEU A 129 -5.92 -3.71 -6.37
C LEU A 129 -5.31 -3.56 -4.97
N GLY A 130 -4.69 -4.62 -4.46
CA GLY A 130 -4.07 -4.64 -3.15
C GLY A 130 -3.32 -5.93 -2.86
N ALA A 131 -2.53 -5.89 -1.79
CA ALA A 131 -1.75 -7.03 -1.36
C ALA A 131 -1.49 -7.01 0.15
N SER A 132 -1.18 -8.19 0.68
CA SER A 132 -0.77 -8.36 2.07
C SER A 132 0.31 -9.42 2.18
N VAL A 133 1.27 -9.19 3.05
CA VAL A 133 2.37 -10.11 3.35
C VAL A 133 2.41 -10.35 4.85
N VAL A 134 2.42 -11.61 5.25
CA VAL A 134 2.79 -12.03 6.61
C VAL A 134 4.00 -12.93 6.47
N GLY A 135 5.09 -12.65 7.19
CA GLY A 135 6.30 -13.45 7.10
C GLY A 135 7.56 -12.71 7.51
N PRO A 136 8.75 -13.32 7.32
CA PRO A 136 10.02 -12.63 7.48
C PRO A 136 10.14 -11.47 6.49
N ASP A 137 10.62 -10.33 6.99
CA ASP A 137 10.89 -9.11 6.21
C ASP A 137 9.67 -8.63 5.39
N ALA A 138 8.44 -8.81 5.89
CA ALA A 138 7.21 -8.42 5.20
C ALA A 138 7.19 -6.92 4.87
N GLY A 139 7.74 -6.09 5.77
CA GLY A 139 7.90 -4.66 5.56
C GLY A 139 8.81 -4.32 4.38
N GLU A 140 9.75 -5.19 4.00
CA GLU A 140 10.59 -5.00 2.82
C GLU A 140 9.87 -5.53 1.57
N LEU A 141 9.29 -6.73 1.65
CA LEU A 141 8.63 -7.40 0.53
C LEU A 141 7.42 -6.62 -0.02
N ILE A 142 6.72 -5.87 0.84
CA ILE A 142 5.51 -5.13 0.42
C ILE A 142 5.81 -4.04 -0.62
N HIS A 143 7.03 -3.52 -0.68
CA HIS A 143 7.37 -2.41 -1.58
C HIS A 143 7.31 -2.80 -3.07
N GLU A 144 7.60 -4.05 -3.42
CA GLU A 144 7.39 -4.54 -4.79
C GLU A 144 5.90 -4.50 -5.17
N LEU A 145 5.05 -4.92 -4.23
CA LEU A 145 3.60 -4.96 -4.40
C LEU A 145 2.98 -3.55 -4.36
N MET A 146 3.58 -2.62 -3.62
CA MET A 146 3.23 -1.21 -3.63
C MET A 146 3.41 -0.61 -5.04
N LEU A 147 4.51 -0.94 -5.71
CA LEU A 147 4.73 -0.52 -7.11
C LEU A 147 3.69 -1.15 -8.04
N ALA A 148 3.40 -2.44 -7.87
CA ALA A 148 2.39 -3.13 -8.68
C ALA A 148 0.99 -2.50 -8.53
N VAL A 149 0.57 -2.18 -7.30
CA VAL A 149 -0.70 -1.49 -7.03
C VAL A 149 -0.68 -0.07 -7.59
N GLY A 150 0.41 0.68 -7.38
CA GLY A 150 0.51 2.07 -7.82
C GLY A 150 0.59 2.27 -9.33
N TRP A 151 1.09 1.28 -10.07
CA TRP A 151 1.08 1.26 -11.52
C TRP A 151 -0.13 0.56 -12.14
N GLU A 152 -1.07 0.08 -11.32
CA GLU A 152 -2.20 -0.71 -11.79
C GLU A 152 -1.73 -1.87 -12.67
N ALA A 153 -0.67 -2.55 -12.23
CA ALA A 153 -0.03 -3.60 -13.01
C ALA A 153 -0.99 -4.79 -13.19
N LEU A 154 -1.05 -5.33 -14.41
CA LEU A 154 -1.72 -6.60 -14.63
C LEU A 154 -0.88 -7.74 -14.05
N PRO A 155 -1.49 -8.77 -13.43
CA PRO A 155 -0.74 -9.90 -12.86
C PRO A 155 0.21 -10.57 -13.85
N ALA A 156 -0.19 -10.68 -15.12
CA ALA A 156 0.63 -11.29 -16.16
C ALA A 156 1.88 -10.46 -16.53
N GLU A 157 1.82 -9.14 -16.41
CA GLU A 157 2.95 -8.24 -16.66
C GLU A 157 3.94 -8.31 -15.49
N ALA A 158 3.42 -8.25 -14.26
CA ALA A 158 4.23 -8.37 -13.06
C ALA A 158 4.88 -9.77 -12.92
N ALA A 159 4.16 -10.84 -13.29
CA ALA A 159 4.67 -12.21 -13.26
C ALA A 159 5.74 -12.51 -14.33
N ALA A 160 5.96 -11.63 -15.31
CA ALA A 160 6.97 -11.82 -16.35
C ALA A 160 8.40 -11.55 -15.86
N PHE A 161 8.54 -10.88 -14.70
CA PHE A 161 9.84 -10.58 -14.11
C PHE A 161 10.40 -11.77 -13.32
N VAL A 162 11.72 -11.88 -13.28
CA VAL A 162 12.42 -13.01 -12.67
C VAL A 162 12.95 -12.62 -11.29
N HIS A 163 12.47 -13.31 -10.25
CA HIS A 163 13.01 -13.19 -8.90
C HIS A 163 14.30 -14.02 -8.73
N ALA A 164 15.24 -13.50 -7.96
CA ALA A 164 16.50 -14.18 -7.70
C ALA A 164 16.32 -15.38 -6.76
N HIS A 165 17.08 -16.46 -6.99
CA HIS A 165 17.02 -17.68 -6.19
C HIS A 165 18.31 -17.91 -5.36
N PRO A 166 18.25 -18.31 -4.07
CA PRO A 166 17.07 -18.28 -3.22
C PRO A 166 16.87 -16.91 -2.55
N THR A 167 15.67 -16.33 -2.61
CA THR A 167 15.30 -15.08 -1.90
C THR A 167 13.89 -15.17 -1.29
N LEU A 168 13.57 -14.30 -0.34
CA LEU A 168 12.20 -14.21 0.19
C LEU A 168 11.22 -13.64 -0.85
N SER A 169 11.70 -12.79 -1.76
CA SER A 169 10.92 -12.20 -2.84
C SER A 169 10.37 -13.22 -3.83
N GLU A 170 10.92 -14.44 -3.89
CA GLU A 170 10.30 -15.54 -4.64
C GLU A 170 8.86 -15.83 -4.18
N ALA A 171 8.51 -15.55 -2.91
CA ALA A 171 7.14 -15.64 -2.43
C ALA A 171 6.19 -14.66 -3.15
N VAL A 172 6.68 -13.45 -3.45
CA VAL A 172 5.95 -12.43 -4.23
C VAL A 172 5.82 -12.90 -5.68
N GLY A 173 6.92 -13.36 -6.28
CA GLY A 173 6.91 -13.92 -7.63
C GLY A 173 5.93 -15.08 -7.80
N GLU A 174 5.90 -16.02 -6.86
CA GLU A 174 4.93 -17.13 -6.86
C GLU A 174 3.48 -16.65 -6.76
N ALA A 175 3.20 -15.64 -5.93
CA ALA A 175 1.86 -15.06 -5.81
C ALA A 175 1.43 -14.37 -7.11
N LEU A 176 2.33 -13.62 -7.77
CA LEU A 176 2.08 -12.99 -9.06
C LEU A 176 1.83 -14.02 -10.17
N MET A 177 2.65 -15.07 -10.23
CA MET A 177 2.47 -16.17 -11.19
C MET A 177 1.14 -16.91 -10.98
N ALA A 178 0.77 -17.18 -9.73
CA ALA A 178 -0.51 -17.80 -9.41
C ALA A 178 -1.70 -16.90 -9.79
N ALA A 179 -1.62 -15.59 -9.51
CA ALA A 179 -2.62 -14.63 -9.95
C ALA A 179 -2.73 -14.50 -11.49
N SER A 180 -1.64 -14.77 -12.21
CA SER A 180 -1.63 -14.83 -13.69
C SER A 180 -2.19 -16.14 -14.29
N GLY A 181 -2.61 -17.10 -13.44
CA GLY A 181 -3.06 -18.43 -13.87
C GLY A 181 -1.94 -19.40 -14.27
N ARG A 182 -0.69 -19.14 -13.86
CA ARG A 182 0.50 -19.95 -14.20
C ARG A 182 1.33 -20.30 -12.95
N PRO A 183 0.78 -20.98 -11.94
CA PRO A 183 1.53 -21.30 -10.72
C PRO A 183 2.70 -22.26 -11.00
N LEU A 184 3.82 -22.10 -10.29
CA LEU A 184 4.94 -23.05 -10.32
C LEU A 184 4.74 -24.24 -9.36
N HIS A 185 4.06 -23.99 -8.22
CA HIS A 185 3.86 -24.92 -7.12
C HIS A 185 2.44 -24.82 -6.56
#